data_AF-V5FT47-F1
#
_entry.id   AF-V5FT47-F1
#
_cell.length_a   1.000
_cell.length_b   1.000
_cell.length_c   1.000
_cell.angle_alpha   90.00
_cell.angle_beta   90.00
_cell.angle_gamma   90.00
#
_symmetry.space_group_name_H-M   'P 1'
#
loop_
_entity.id
_entity.type
_entity.pdbx_description
1 polymer ?
#
loop_
_entity_poly.entity_id
_entity_poly.type
_entity_poly.pdbx_seq_one_letter_code
_entity_poly.pdbx_strand_id
1 'polypeptide(L)'
;QFFISPLMKKEAMGREREAIDSEFQMALPSDDMRKEQLLCSLANPNSPVNSFGWGNLKTLRDNISDDKLYEGVHEFRKRHYSAHRMTLAIQARLPMETLQTY
;
A
#
# COMPACT_ATOMS: atom_id res chain seq x y z
N GLN A 1 -7.83 6.21 -14.36
CA GLN A 1 -6.38 6.34 -14.64
C GLN A 1 -5.51 5.61 -13.60
N PHE A 2 -5.61 5.88 -12.29
CA PHE A 2 -4.76 5.23 -11.27
C PHE A 2 -4.88 3.70 -11.23
N PHE A 3 -6.10 3.16 -11.30
CA PHE A 3 -6.31 1.71 -11.30
C PHE A 3 -6.09 1.07 -12.70
N ILE A 4 -6.02 1.87 -13.76
CA ILE A 4 -6.01 1.42 -15.17
C ILE A 4 -4.59 1.40 -15.74
N SER A 5 -3.85 2.50 -15.60
CA SER A 5 -2.49 2.66 -16.14
C SER A 5 -1.72 3.71 -15.35
N PRO A 6 -1.36 3.44 -14.07
CA PRO A 6 -0.53 4.34 -13.30
C PRO A 6 0.87 4.39 -13.90
N LEU A 7 1.47 5.58 -13.94
CA LEU A 7 2.80 5.77 -14.53
C LEU A 7 3.90 5.05 -13.75
N MET A 8 3.76 4.97 -12.42
CA MET A 8 4.73 4.34 -11.50
C MET A 8 6.17 4.71 -11.88
N LYS A 9 6.48 6.01 -11.84
CA LYS A 9 7.79 6.53 -12.25
C LYS A 9 8.85 6.13 -11.22
N LYS A 10 9.98 5.59 -11.69
CA LYS A 10 11.05 5.15 -10.81
C LYS A 10 11.63 6.33 -10.01
N GLU A 11 11.71 7.52 -10.63
CA GLU A 11 12.19 8.73 -9.96
C GLU A 11 11.28 9.19 -8.80
N ALA A 12 9.99 8.82 -8.81
CA ALA A 12 9.07 9.16 -7.74
C ALA A 12 9.24 8.29 -6.49
N MET A 13 9.78 7.07 -6.63
CA MET A 13 9.88 6.10 -5.53
C MET A 13 10.71 6.62 -4.36
N GLY A 14 11.77 7.38 -4.62
CA GLY A 14 12.61 7.95 -3.57
C GLY A 14 11.81 8.83 -2.62
N ARG A 15 11.01 9.75 -3.15
CA ARG A 15 10.17 10.64 -2.34
C ARG A 15 9.07 9.89 -1.60
N GLU A 16 8.43 8.92 -2.24
CA GLU A 16 7.38 8.11 -1.60
C GLU A 16 7.93 7.25 -0.45
N ARG A 17 9.15 6.71 -0.56
CA ARG A 17 9.78 5.96 0.53
C ARG A 17 10.03 6.82 1.78
N GLU A 18 10.46 8.06 1.60
CA GLU A 18 10.68 9.00 2.71
C GLU A 18 9.34 9.40 3.37
N ALA A 19 8.27 9.52 2.58
CA ALA A 19 6.92 9.75 3.10
C ALA A 19 6.43 8.56 3.95
N ILE A 20 6.59 7.33 3.46
CA ILE A 20 6.25 6.10 4.20
C ILE A 20 7.04 6.00 5.50
N ASP A 21 8.34 6.33 5.49
CA ASP A 21 9.14 6.31 6.72
C ASP A 21 8.67 7.38 7.71
N SER A 22 8.33 8.58 7.23
CA SER A 22 7.77 9.63 8.06
C SER A 22 6.46 9.20 8.72
N GLU A 23 5.57 8.53 7.99
CA GLU A 23 4.34 7.93 8.54
C GLU A 23 4.66 6.86 9.60
N PHE A 24 5.65 6.00 9.36
CA PHE A 24 6.09 5.01 10.32
C PHE A 24 6.67 5.66 11.60
N GLN A 25 7.50 6.70 11.50
CA GLN A 25 8.04 7.42 12.66
C GLN A 25 6.94 8.10 13.47
N MET A 26 5.93 8.68 12.79
CA MET A 26 4.77 9.28 13.47
C MET A 26 3.90 8.24 14.19
N ALA A 27 3.82 7.03 13.65
CA ALA A 27 3.06 5.94 14.26
C ALA A 27 3.82 5.21 15.38
N LEU A 28 5.15 5.23 15.37
CA LEU A 28 6.00 4.53 16.34
C LEU A 28 5.67 4.80 17.83
N PRO A 29 5.35 6.03 18.27
CA PRO A 29 4.97 6.30 19.65
C PRO A 29 3.52 5.92 20.00
N SER A 30 2.68 5.53 19.02
CA SER A 30 1.29 5.16 19.29
C SER A 30 1.22 3.76 19.92
N ASP A 31 0.65 3.68 21.12
CA ASP A 31 0.47 2.41 21.84
C ASP A 31 -0.46 1.45 21.11
N ASP A 32 -1.50 1.95 20.44
CA ASP A 32 -2.41 1.12 19.65
C ASP A 32 -1.65 0.41 18.53
N MET A 33 -0.76 1.13 17.87
CA MET A 33 0.03 0.64 16.74
C MET A 33 1.12 -0.32 17.18
N ARG A 34 1.77 -0.04 18.32
CA ARG A 34 2.71 -0.96 18.96
C ARG A 34 2.02 -2.25 19.40
N LYS A 35 0.81 -2.15 19.96
CA LYS A 35 0.00 -3.30 20.38
C LYS A 35 -0.42 -4.14 19.17
N GLU A 36 -0.88 -3.53 18.09
CA GLU A 36 -1.21 -4.24 16.85
C GLU A 36 0.01 -4.99 16.30
N GLN A 37 1.15 -4.33 16.18
CA GLN A 37 2.37 -4.97 15.67
C GLN A 37 2.88 -6.09 16.59
N LEU A 38 2.69 -5.97 17.90
CA LEU A 38 2.98 -7.04 18.87
C LEU A 38 2.03 -8.24 18.66
N LEU A 39 0.73 -8.00 18.45
CA LEU A 39 -0.20 -9.10 18.16
C LEU A 39 0.15 -9.81 16.86
N CYS A 40 0.52 -9.05 15.82
CA CYS A 40 1.02 -9.61 14.57
C CYS A 40 2.28 -10.47 14.79
N SER A 41 3.25 -10.00 15.58
CA SER A 41 4.50 -10.74 15.84
C SER A 41 4.31 -12.03 16.64
N LEU A 42 3.21 -12.14 17.40
CA LEU A 42 2.81 -13.35 18.13
C LEU A 42 2.01 -14.35 17.28
N ALA A 43 1.56 -13.96 16.09
CA ALA A 43 0.89 -14.88 15.17
C ALA A 43 1.84 -16.00 14.71
N ASN A 44 1.27 -17.09 14.17
CA ASN A 44 2.05 -18.18 13.57
C ASN A 44 3.05 -17.60 12.54
N PRO A 45 4.36 -17.93 12.60
CA PRO A 45 5.36 -17.40 11.66
C PRO A 45 5.06 -17.70 10.18
N ASN A 46 4.28 -18.74 9.89
CA ASN A 46 3.86 -19.09 8.52
C ASN A 46 2.60 -18.33 8.08
N SER A 47 1.98 -17.54 8.96
CA SER A 47 0.80 -16.74 8.65
C SER A 47 1.21 -15.39 8.03
N PRO A 48 0.51 -14.92 6.98
CA PRO A 48 0.71 -13.56 6.45
C PRO A 48 0.51 -12.46 7.50
N VAL A 49 -0.26 -12.72 8.56
CA VAL A 49 -0.49 -11.80 9.68
C VAL A 49 0.79 -11.53 10.48
N ASN A 50 1.80 -12.41 10.43
CA ASN A 50 3.08 -12.20 11.11
C ASN A 50 4.00 -11.18 10.40
N SER A 51 3.52 -10.52 9.34
CA SER A 51 4.29 -9.54 8.59
C SER A 51 4.32 -8.16 9.26
N PHE A 52 5.35 -7.38 8.93
CA PHE A 52 5.39 -5.95 9.22
C PHE A 52 4.69 -5.20 8.08
N GLY A 53 3.42 -4.82 8.30
CA GLY A 53 2.55 -4.28 7.26
C GLY A 53 2.81 -2.82 6.88
N TRP A 54 3.53 -2.07 7.72
CA TRP A 54 3.78 -0.64 7.47
C TRP A 54 4.76 -0.40 6.32
N GLY A 55 5.91 -1.06 6.40
CA GLY A 55 7.09 -0.64 5.65
C GLY A 55 7.83 0.54 6.29
N ASN A 56 9.09 0.70 5.92
CA ASN A 56 9.97 1.81 6.29
C ASN A 56 11.20 1.81 5.37
N LEU A 57 12.16 2.72 5.58
CA LEU A 57 13.39 2.74 4.78
C LEU A 57 14.17 1.42 4.85
N LYS A 58 14.15 0.74 6.00
CA LYS A 58 14.83 -0.56 6.11
C LYS A 58 14.23 -1.60 5.16
N THR A 59 12.91 -1.73 5.11
CA THR A 59 12.26 -2.75 4.26
C THR A 59 12.15 -2.33 2.80
N LEU A 60 12.03 -1.03 2.52
CA LEU A 60 11.76 -0.51 1.18
C LEU A 60 12.98 0.10 0.48
N ARG A 61 14.12 0.27 1.16
CA ARG A 61 15.36 0.80 0.58
C ARG A 61 16.59 -0.02 0.97
N ASP A 62 16.80 -0.28 2.26
CA ASP A 62 18.08 -0.85 2.71
C ASP A 62 18.15 -2.37 2.47
N ASN A 63 17.03 -3.07 2.58
CA ASN A 63 16.94 -4.53 2.37
C ASN A 63 16.59 -4.94 0.94
N ILE A 64 16.35 -3.99 0.02
CA ILE A 64 15.90 -4.28 -1.35
C ILE A 64 16.46 -3.26 -2.34
N SER A 65 16.98 -3.76 -3.46
CA SER A 65 17.43 -2.89 -4.56
C SER A 65 16.23 -2.19 -5.23
N ASP A 66 16.45 -0.98 -5.74
CA ASP A 66 15.44 -0.21 -6.47
C ASP A 66 14.77 -0.98 -7.61
N ASP A 67 15.54 -1.73 -8.40
CA ASP A 67 14.98 -2.52 -9.51
C ASP A 67 14.02 -3.60 -9.04
N LYS A 68 14.42 -4.37 -8.00
CA LYS A 68 13.56 -5.40 -7.41
C LYS A 68 12.29 -4.82 -6.80
N LEU A 69 12.38 -3.67 -6.11
CA LEU A 69 11.19 -3.05 -5.56
C LEU A 69 10.28 -2.52 -6.68
N TYR A 70 10.87 -1.88 -7.70
CA TYR A 70 10.14 -1.37 -8.85
C TYR A 70 9.35 -2.48 -9.55
N GLU A 71 10.03 -3.58 -9.90
CA GLU A 71 9.40 -4.76 -10.49
C GLU A 71 8.33 -5.35 -9.55
N GLY A 72 8.63 -5.46 -8.25
CA GLY A 72 7.72 -5.98 -7.24
C GLY A 72 6.41 -5.19 -7.14
N VAL A 73 6.47 -3.86 -7.15
CA VAL A 73 5.27 -3.00 -7.13
C VAL A 73 4.46 -3.16 -8.41
N HIS A 74 5.12 -3.25 -9.57
CA HIS A 74 4.45 -3.46 -10.85
C HIS A 74 3.72 -4.81 -10.92
N GLU A 75 4.39 -5.88 -10.51
CA GLU A 75 3.80 -7.22 -10.48
C GLU A 75 2.69 -7.33 -9.42
N PHE A 76 2.86 -6.70 -8.26
CA PHE A 76 1.80 -6.63 -7.25
C PHE A 76 0.54 -5.97 -7.81
N ARG A 77 0.69 -4.81 -8.46
CA ARG A 77 -0.42 -4.11 -9.12
C ARG A 77 -1.08 -5.02 -10.15
N LYS A 78 -0.30 -5.61 -11.08
CA LYS A 78 -0.82 -6.47 -12.14
C LYS A 78 -1.60 -7.68 -11.61
N ARG A 79 -1.15 -8.26 -10.50
CA ARG A 79 -1.76 -9.44 -9.88
C ARG A 79 -3.00 -9.11 -9.04
N HIS A 80 -2.98 -8.00 -8.30
CA HIS A 80 -3.98 -7.74 -7.27
C HIS A 80 -5.02 -6.67 -7.64
N TYR A 81 -4.70 -5.74 -8.55
CA TYR A 81 -5.62 -4.67 -8.95
C TYR A 81 -6.55 -5.15 -10.08
N SER A 82 -7.52 -5.99 -9.73
CA SER A 82 -8.53 -6.50 -10.65
C SER A 82 -9.92 -5.97 -10.28
N ALA A 83 -10.72 -5.59 -11.28
CA ALA A 83 -12.02 -4.95 -11.10
C ALA A 83 -12.99 -5.78 -10.23
N HIS A 84 -12.95 -7.12 -10.32
CA HIS A 84 -13.80 -8.00 -9.51
C HIS A 84 -13.50 -7.96 -8.00
N ARG A 85 -12.39 -7.34 -7.57
CA ARG A 85 -11.99 -7.17 -6.16
C ARG A 85 -12.16 -5.72 -5.69
N MET A 86 -12.69 -4.84 -6.53
CA MET A 86 -12.83 -3.42 -6.25
C MET A 86 -14.29 -3.05 -6.00
N THR A 87 -14.49 -2.12 -5.07
CA THR A 87 -15.79 -1.50 -4.80
C THR A 87 -15.64 0.00 -4.97
N LEU A 88 -16.61 0.65 -5.63
CA LEU A 88 -16.61 2.09 -5.89
C LEU A 88 -17.85 2.72 -5.25
N ALA A 89 -17.66 3.84 -4.55
CA ALA A 89 -18.73 4.71 -4.09
C ALA A 89 -18.55 6.10 -4.75
N ILE A 90 -19.63 6.64 -5.30
CA ILE A 90 -19.65 7.95 -5.95
C ILE A 90 -20.71 8.81 -5.25
N GLN A 91 -20.33 10.01 -4.86
CA GLN A 91 -21.25 11.02 -4.32
C GLN A 91 -21.26 12.24 -5.25
N ALA A 92 -22.41 12.55 -5.81
CA ALA A 92 -22.60 13.73 -6.65
C ALA A 92 -24.03 14.26 -6.52
N ARG A 93 -24.24 15.50 -6.96
CA ARG A 93 -25.59 16.09 -7.10
C ARG A 93 -26.20 15.75 -8.47
N LEU A 94 -26.05 14.51 -8.91
CA LEU A 94 -26.58 13.99 -10.16
C LEU A 94 -27.59 12.87 -9.86
N PRO A 95 -28.61 12.68 -10.72
CA PRO A 95 -29.52 11.54 -10.61
C PRO A 95 -28.78 10.20 -10.68
N MET A 96 -29.35 9.16 -10.08
CA MET A 96 -28.78 7.81 -10.06
C MET A 96 -28.58 7.27 -11.48
N GLU A 97 -29.54 7.52 -12.36
CA GLU A 97 -29.54 7.08 -13.75
C GLU A 97 -28.33 7.65 -14.50
N THR A 98 -27.94 8.89 -14.19
CA THR A 98 -26.74 9.51 -14.77
C THR A 98 -25.48 8.85 -14.21
N LEU A 99 -25.43 8.60 -12.90
CA LEU A 99 -24.27 8.00 -12.24
C LEU A 99 -23.98 6.56 -12.69
N GLN A 100 -25.00 5.80 -13.03
CA GLN A 100 -24.86 4.43 -13.54
C GLN A 100 -24.26 4.34 -14.95
N THR A 101 -24.34 5.44 -15.72
CA THR A 101 -23.80 5.49 -17.09
C THR A 101 -22.33 5.89 -17.17
N TYR A 102 -21.75 6.36 -16.07
CA TYR A 102 -20.32 6.68 -15.95
C TYR A 102 -19.50 5.42 -15.64
#